data_AF-A0A8W8HMB1-F1
#
_entry.id   AF-A0A8W8HMB1-F1
#
_cell.length_a   1.000
_cell.length_b   1.000
_cell.length_c   1.000
_cell.angle_alpha   90.00
_cell.angle_beta   90.00
_cell.angle_gamma   90.00
#
_symmetry.space_group_name_H-M   'P 1'
#
loop_
_entity.id
_entity.type
_entity.pdbx_description
1 polymer ?
#
loop_
_entity_poly.entity_id
_entity_poly.type
_entity_poly.pdbx_seq_one_letter_code
_entity_poly.pdbx_strand_id
1 'polypeptide(L)'
;RFRIVSAMLNTCPWCRFALTIRWLKQQYVLDFPLEYSPPAHMPIAYGPVRIKKSGTNSKRGKTEPPNEQGDEEDIEFLSLLRRNEKYVRCSVCRERTKDYDTLLKCIHPKCSMQAHIICLSKKFLTNQAGQLIPVDGKCPSCKAVVLWGDLIRAKHGCYQNLEECTSAEEDTEDADWTDQLQSHVT
;
A
#
# COMPACT_ATOMS: atom_id res chain seq x y z
N ARG A 1 25.81 -13.47 6.64
CA ARG A 1 24.98 -12.24 6.74
C ARG A 1 23.57 -12.46 6.17
N PHE A 2 23.40 -12.99 4.95
CA PHE A 2 22.06 -13.27 4.37
C PHE A 2 21.19 -14.21 5.22
N ARG A 3 21.74 -15.32 5.75
CA ARG A 3 21.03 -16.24 6.67
C ARG A 3 20.36 -15.55 7.85
N ILE A 4 20.98 -14.50 8.41
CA ILE A 4 20.43 -13.73 9.54
C ILE A 4 19.19 -12.98 9.08
N VAL A 5 19.25 -12.32 7.91
CA VAL A 5 18.09 -11.62 7.34
C VAL A 5 16.96 -12.61 7.06
N SER A 6 17.24 -13.76 6.45
CA SER A 6 16.24 -14.81 6.21
C SER A 6 15.54 -15.27 7.50
N ALA A 7 16.29 -15.43 8.59
CA ALA A 7 15.74 -15.75 9.91
C ALA A 7 14.90 -14.59 10.48
N MET A 8 15.36 -13.34 10.33
CA MET A 8 14.60 -12.16 10.75
C MET A 8 13.26 -12.06 10.03
N LEU A 9 13.20 -12.27 8.71
CA LEU A 9 11.95 -12.23 7.94
C LEU A 9 10.90 -13.25 8.42
N ASN A 10 11.33 -14.32 9.09
CA ASN A 10 10.47 -15.39 9.62
C ASN A 10 10.17 -15.26 11.12
N THR A 11 10.69 -14.22 11.78
CA THR A 11 10.51 -14.00 13.22
C THR A 11 9.73 -12.72 13.49
N CYS A 12 9.03 -12.67 14.63
CA CYS A 12 8.34 -11.46 15.05
C CYS A 12 9.36 -10.36 15.41
N PRO A 13 9.05 -9.08 15.12
CA PRO A 13 7.80 -8.60 14.50
C PRO A 13 7.81 -8.63 12.96
N TRP A 14 8.95 -8.87 12.32
CA TRP A 14 9.14 -8.69 10.86
C TRP A 14 8.26 -9.60 10.01
N CYS A 15 7.97 -10.82 10.46
CA CYS A 15 7.15 -11.79 9.74
C CYS A 15 5.68 -11.38 9.54
N ARG A 16 5.26 -10.21 10.04
CA ARG A 16 3.91 -9.65 9.81
C ARG A 16 3.92 -8.32 9.10
N PHE A 17 5.11 -7.78 8.79
CA PHE A 17 5.21 -6.54 8.05
C PHE A 17 5.01 -6.80 6.56
N ALA A 18 4.39 -5.82 5.89
CA ALA A 18 4.17 -5.84 4.45
C ALA A 18 5.45 -5.54 3.65
N LEU A 19 6.52 -6.30 3.92
CA LEU A 19 7.82 -6.13 3.30
C LEU A 19 7.84 -6.66 1.86
N THR A 20 8.90 -6.31 1.13
CA THR A 20 9.22 -6.86 -0.19
C THR A 20 10.72 -7.09 -0.20
N ILE A 21 11.15 -8.31 -0.50
CA ILE A 21 12.57 -8.58 -0.76
C ILE A 21 12.86 -8.14 -2.18
N ARG A 22 13.85 -7.26 -2.39
CA ARG A 22 14.21 -6.80 -3.73
C ARG A 22 15.68 -7.00 -4.01
N TRP A 23 15.98 -7.77 -5.05
CA TRP A 23 17.32 -7.93 -5.57
C TRP A 23 17.62 -6.81 -6.56
N LEU A 24 18.46 -5.86 -6.16
CA LEU A 24 18.79 -4.70 -7.00
C LEU A 24 19.69 -5.05 -8.19
N LYS A 25 20.54 -6.07 -8.04
CA LYS A 25 21.42 -6.58 -9.11
C LYS A 25 21.39 -8.10 -9.09
N GLN A 26 21.27 -8.71 -10.28
CA GLN A 26 21.12 -10.15 -10.45
C GLN A 26 22.31 -10.95 -9.88
N GLN A 27 23.52 -10.42 -10.01
CA GLN A 27 24.75 -11.05 -9.52
C GLN A 27 24.82 -11.27 -8.00
N TYR A 28 23.93 -10.62 -7.23
CA TYR A 28 23.89 -10.76 -5.76
C TYR A 28 22.69 -11.59 -5.28
N VAL A 29 21.91 -12.17 -6.19
CA VAL A 29 20.80 -13.06 -5.84
C VAL A 29 21.36 -14.27 -5.10
N LEU A 30 20.73 -14.59 -3.98
CA LEU A 30 21.06 -15.77 -3.18
C LEU A 30 19.78 -16.57 -2.94
N ASP A 31 19.91 -17.89 -2.98
CA ASP A 31 18.82 -18.77 -2.60
C ASP A 31 18.57 -18.70 -1.10
N PHE A 32 17.29 -18.61 -0.73
CA PHE A 32 16.89 -18.68 0.66
C PHE A 32 17.18 -20.08 1.22
N PRO A 33 17.76 -20.19 2.43
CA PRO A 33 17.87 -21.48 3.10
C PRO A 33 16.49 -22.12 3.24
N LEU A 34 16.40 -23.44 3.08
CA LEU A 34 15.12 -24.17 3.15
C LEU A 34 14.36 -23.93 4.46
N GLU A 35 15.09 -23.75 5.57
CA GLU A 35 14.54 -23.46 6.90
C GLU A 35 13.99 -22.03 7.04
N TYR A 36 14.36 -21.12 6.14
CA TYR A 36 14.06 -19.69 6.22
C TYR A 36 13.55 -19.13 4.89
N SER A 37 12.62 -19.85 4.24
CA SER A 37 11.89 -19.30 3.09
C SER A 37 11.11 -18.05 3.50
N PRO A 38 11.03 -17.01 2.66
CA PRO A 38 10.22 -15.84 2.96
C PRO A 38 8.74 -16.22 3.19
N PRO A 39 8.05 -15.54 4.13
CA PRO A 39 6.62 -15.71 4.29
C PRO A 39 5.85 -15.43 2.99
N ALA A 40 4.77 -16.17 2.74
CA ALA A 40 4.02 -16.12 1.47
C ALA A 40 3.46 -14.72 1.09
N HIS A 41 3.23 -13.85 2.07
CA HIS A 41 2.74 -12.48 1.84
C HIS A 41 3.86 -11.48 1.49
N MET A 42 5.12 -11.93 1.50
CA MET A 42 6.31 -11.12 1.28
C MET A 42 6.88 -11.42 -0.11
N PRO A 43 6.57 -10.62 -1.13
CA PRO A 43 7.02 -10.91 -2.48
C PRO A 43 8.53 -10.70 -2.64
N ILE A 44 9.11 -11.46 -3.55
CA ILE A 44 10.46 -11.25 -4.06
C ILE A 44 10.34 -10.49 -5.39
N ALA A 45 11.09 -9.40 -5.51
CA ALA A 45 11.14 -8.55 -6.69
C ALA A 45 12.59 -8.37 -7.15
N TYR A 46 12.75 -7.89 -8.38
CA TYR A 46 14.05 -7.66 -9.00
C TYR A 46 14.14 -6.23 -9.56
N GLY A 47 15.37 -5.75 -9.73
CA GLY A 47 15.67 -4.45 -10.31
C GLY A 47 15.63 -3.28 -9.32
N PRO A 48 15.85 -2.04 -9.81
CA PRO A 48 15.96 -0.84 -8.98
C PRO A 48 14.64 -0.46 -8.30
N VAL A 49 14.70 0.40 -7.28
CA VAL A 49 13.50 0.92 -6.59
C VAL A 49 12.93 2.09 -7.38
N ARG A 50 11.64 2.02 -7.73
CA ARG A 50 10.91 3.13 -8.37
C ARG A 50 10.33 4.05 -7.29
N ILE A 51 10.77 5.31 -7.27
CA ILE A 51 10.20 6.32 -6.36
C ILE A 51 8.99 6.96 -7.02
N LYS A 52 7.80 6.72 -6.48
CA LYS A 52 6.60 7.47 -6.86
C LYS A 52 6.54 8.74 -6.02
N LYS A 53 6.71 9.91 -6.65
CA LYS A 53 6.41 11.18 -5.99
C LYS A 53 4.91 11.22 -5.72
N SER A 54 4.50 11.16 -4.46
CA SER A 54 3.11 11.41 -4.08
C SER A 54 2.82 12.88 -4.38
N GLY A 55 2.05 13.15 -5.43
CA GLY A 55 1.57 14.52 -5.69
C GLY A 55 0.80 15.00 -4.46
N THR A 56 1.33 16.00 -3.77
CA THR A 56 0.62 16.69 -2.69
C THR A 56 -0.61 17.34 -3.32
N ASN A 57 -1.79 16.75 -3.10
CA ASN A 57 -3.04 17.38 -3.45
C ASN A 57 -3.33 18.47 -2.41
N SER A 58 -2.52 19.54 -2.43
CA SER A 58 -2.72 20.74 -1.62
C SER A 58 -3.77 21.60 -2.29
N LYS A 59 -5.04 21.22 -2.11
CA LYS A 59 -6.15 22.17 -2.16
C LYS A 59 -6.67 22.36 -0.74
N ARG A 60 -5.82 22.97 0.10
CA ARG A 60 -6.24 23.56 1.36
C ARG A 60 -6.94 24.87 1.01
N GLY A 61 -8.22 24.79 0.68
CA GLY A 61 -9.08 25.96 0.59
C GLY A 61 -9.08 26.63 1.96
N LYS A 62 -8.39 27.76 2.08
CA LYS A 62 -8.66 28.72 3.15
C LYS A 62 -10.04 29.30 2.85
N THR A 63 -10.99 29.05 3.72
CA THR A 63 -12.21 29.85 3.79
C THR A 63 -12.20 30.44 5.19
N GLU A 64 -11.88 31.72 5.28
CA GLU A 64 -12.07 32.50 6.51
C GLU A 64 -13.56 32.56 6.84
N PRO A 65 -13.96 32.61 8.12
CA PRO A 65 -15.37 32.73 8.47
C PRO A 65 -15.85 34.15 8.16
N PRO A 66 -16.93 34.34 7.38
CA PRO A 66 -17.58 35.63 7.28
C PRO A 66 -18.33 35.96 8.59
N ASN A 67 -18.20 37.22 8.94
CA ASN A 67 -18.81 37.95 10.03
C ASN A 67 -20.32 37.67 10.18
N GLU A 68 -20.78 37.59 11.42
CA GLU A 68 -22.16 37.35 11.83
C GLU A 68 -23.06 38.53 11.47
N GLN A 69 -24.02 38.34 10.56
CA GLN A 69 -25.33 39.01 10.46
C GLN A 69 -26.01 38.55 9.15
N GLY A 70 -27.07 37.73 9.25
CA GLY A 70 -27.82 37.25 8.07
C GLY A 70 -28.97 36.29 8.41
N ASP A 71 -30.17 36.85 8.39
CA ASP A 71 -31.53 36.37 8.06
C ASP A 71 -31.84 34.88 7.88
N GLU A 72 -33.04 34.47 8.31
CA GLU A 72 -33.57 33.09 8.37
C GLU A 72 -33.63 32.34 7.03
N GLU A 73 -33.51 33.03 5.89
CA GLU A 73 -33.56 32.43 4.54
C GLU A 73 -32.26 31.68 4.15
N ASP A 74 -31.13 31.95 4.82
CA ASP A 74 -29.84 31.31 4.52
C ASP A 74 -29.70 29.88 5.11
N ILE A 75 -30.59 29.49 6.03
CA ILE A 75 -30.55 28.16 6.68
C ILE A 75 -30.91 27.05 5.67
N GLU A 76 -31.85 27.31 4.76
CA GLU A 76 -32.29 26.31 3.79
C GLU A 76 -31.22 26.06 2.72
N PHE A 77 -30.57 27.11 2.21
CA PHE A 77 -29.46 27.00 1.25
C PHE A 77 -28.24 26.27 1.84
N LEU A 78 -27.88 26.57 3.10
CA LEU A 78 -26.83 25.83 3.83
C LEU A 78 -27.24 24.38 4.14
N SER A 79 -28.52 24.08 4.29
CA SER A 79 -29.03 22.71 4.44
C SER A 79 -28.92 21.91 3.12
N LEU A 80 -29.12 22.56 1.97
CA LEU A 80 -28.93 21.97 0.64
C LEU A 80 -27.45 21.73 0.32
N LEU A 81 -26.57 22.66 0.70
CA LEU A 81 -25.12 22.48 0.58
C LEU A 81 -24.59 21.36 1.50
N ARG A 82 -25.13 21.23 2.72
CA ARG A 82 -24.84 20.09 3.64
C ARG A 82 -25.32 18.75 3.10
N ARG A 83 -26.33 18.73 2.23
CA ARG A 83 -26.83 17.52 1.56
C ARG A 83 -25.84 16.95 0.53
N ASN A 84 -24.85 17.75 0.10
CA ASN A 84 -23.89 17.40 -0.94
C ASN A 84 -22.52 16.92 -0.39
N GLU A 85 -22.32 16.89 0.93
CA GLU A 85 -21.15 16.26 1.52
C GLU A 85 -21.31 14.73 1.44
N LYS A 86 -20.55 14.08 0.55
CA LYS A 86 -20.58 12.62 0.41
C LYS A 86 -19.98 11.96 1.65
N TYR A 87 -20.84 11.51 2.56
CA TYR A 87 -20.46 10.64 3.67
C TYR A 87 -20.23 9.21 3.17
N VAL A 88 -19.18 8.58 3.67
CA VAL A 88 -18.95 7.14 3.47
C VAL A 88 -19.42 6.37 4.69
N ARG A 89 -20.08 5.23 4.48
CA ARG A 89 -20.43 4.29 5.54
C ARG A 89 -19.40 3.16 5.65
N CYS A 90 -18.86 2.94 6.84
CA CYS A 90 -17.96 1.82 7.11
C CYS A 90 -18.72 0.49 6.99
N SER A 91 -18.21 -0.45 6.20
CA SER A 91 -18.81 -1.79 6.01
C SER A 91 -18.73 -2.71 7.23
N VAL A 92 -18.01 -2.31 8.28
CA VAL A 92 -17.83 -3.08 9.52
C VAL A 92 -18.68 -2.51 10.66
N CYS A 93 -18.43 -1.26 11.11
CA CYS A 93 -19.20 -0.65 12.21
C CYS A 93 -20.48 0.08 11.77
N ARG A 94 -20.70 0.26 10.46
CA ARG A 94 -21.88 0.94 9.87
C ARG A 94 -22.02 2.43 10.19
N GLU A 95 -21.05 3.00 10.90
CA GLU A 95 -20.96 4.45 11.14
C GLU A 95 -20.54 5.22 9.89
N ARG A 96 -20.93 6.50 9.83
CA ARG A 96 -20.57 7.42 8.74
C ARG A 96 -19.30 8.17 9.10
N THR A 97 -18.41 8.34 8.14
CA THR A 97 -17.22 9.19 8.27
C THR A 97 -17.07 10.10 7.06
N LYS A 98 -16.53 11.29 7.31
CA LYS A 98 -16.03 12.21 6.29
C LYS A 98 -14.52 12.08 6.09
N ASP A 99 -13.84 11.45 7.05
CA ASP A 99 -12.39 11.33 7.06
C ASP A 99 -11.96 10.14 6.19
N TYR A 100 -11.66 10.44 4.92
CA TYR A 100 -11.14 9.47 3.97
C TYR A 100 -9.75 8.93 4.35
N ASP A 101 -8.99 9.64 5.19
CA ASP A 101 -7.68 9.16 5.65
C ASP A 101 -7.78 8.05 6.69
N THR A 102 -8.95 7.85 7.29
CA THR A 102 -9.19 6.72 8.19
C THR A 102 -9.75 5.50 7.47
N LEU A 103 -9.99 5.56 6.16
CA LEU A 103 -10.63 4.51 5.38
C LEU A 103 -9.65 3.69 4.54
N LEU A 104 -9.92 2.38 4.44
CA LEU A 104 -9.38 1.48 3.44
C LEU A 104 -10.47 1.11 2.44
N LYS A 105 -10.08 1.00 1.17
CA LYS A 105 -10.91 0.50 0.08
C LYS A 105 -10.42 -0.87 -0.36
N CYS A 106 -11.32 -1.74 -0.80
CA CYS A 106 -10.89 -3.00 -1.42
C CYS A 106 -10.06 -2.73 -2.68
N ILE A 107 -9.05 -3.56 -2.88
CA ILE A 107 -8.22 -3.55 -4.10
C ILE A 107 -8.92 -4.20 -5.31
N HIS A 108 -9.99 -4.97 -5.11
CA HIS A 108 -10.72 -5.59 -6.22
C HIS A 108 -11.58 -4.54 -6.95
N PRO A 109 -11.41 -4.35 -8.28
CA PRO A 109 -12.02 -3.24 -9.02
C PRO A 109 -13.54 -3.12 -8.93
N LYS A 110 -14.24 -4.26 -8.82
CA LYS A 110 -15.70 -4.32 -8.76
C LYS A 110 -16.25 -4.26 -7.32
N CYS A 111 -15.38 -4.14 -6.32
CA CYS A 111 -15.78 -4.15 -4.91
C CYS A 111 -15.90 -2.72 -4.36
N SER A 112 -17.09 -2.38 -3.85
CA SER A 112 -17.36 -1.09 -3.21
C SER A 112 -17.06 -1.06 -1.71
N MET A 113 -16.37 -2.08 -1.18
CA MET A 113 -16.07 -2.14 0.25
C MET A 113 -15.18 -0.97 0.66
N GLN A 114 -15.65 -0.25 1.68
CA GLN A 114 -14.88 0.75 2.39
C GLN A 114 -15.07 0.50 3.89
N ALA A 115 -14.01 0.61 4.68
CA ALA A 115 -14.04 0.41 6.11
C ALA A 115 -12.98 1.25 6.81
N HIS A 116 -13.22 1.64 8.06
CA HIS A 116 -12.16 2.24 8.86
C HIS A 116 -10.97 1.26 8.98
N ILE A 117 -9.75 1.79 8.96
CA ILE A 117 -8.50 1.00 9.13
C ILE A 117 -8.60 0.13 10.39
N ILE A 118 -9.00 0.72 11.52
CA ILE A 118 -9.08 0.02 12.81
C ILE A 118 -10.17 -1.06 12.78
N CYS A 119 -11.34 -0.77 12.21
CA CYS A 119 -12.43 -1.74 12.13
C CYS A 119 -12.05 -2.94 11.25
N LEU A 120 -11.41 -2.69 10.12
CA LEU A 120 -10.97 -3.75 9.21
C LEU A 120 -9.84 -4.58 9.83
N SER A 121 -8.88 -3.93 10.50
CA SER A 121 -7.80 -4.60 11.23
C SER A 121 -8.34 -5.56 12.29
N LYS A 122 -9.22 -5.08 13.18
CA LYS A 122 -9.86 -5.91 14.21
C LYS A 122 -10.61 -7.11 13.62
N LYS A 123 -11.29 -6.91 12.48
CA LYS A 123 -12.00 -7.98 11.77
C LYS A 123 -11.03 -9.03 11.22
N PHE A 124 -9.89 -8.64 10.68
CA PHE A 124 -8.89 -9.59 10.17
C PHE A 124 -8.17 -10.33 11.32
N LEU A 125 -8.08 -9.71 12.49
CA LEU A 125 -7.41 -10.25 13.68
C LEU A 125 -8.32 -11.07 14.60
N THR A 126 -9.60 -11.31 14.25
CA THR A 126 -10.59 -11.93 15.16
C THR A 126 -10.12 -13.28 15.75
N ASN A 127 -9.35 -14.07 15.00
CA ASN A 127 -8.80 -15.37 15.45
C ASN A 127 -7.29 -15.33 15.70
N GLN A 128 -6.70 -14.14 15.92
CA GLN A 128 -5.26 -13.93 16.05
C GLN A 128 -4.97 -13.10 17.31
N ALA A 129 -5.24 -13.68 18.49
CA ALA A 129 -5.06 -13.00 19.77
C ALA A 129 -3.61 -12.51 19.97
N GLY A 130 -3.47 -11.31 20.53
CA GLY A 130 -2.16 -10.69 20.81
C GLY A 130 -1.45 -10.09 19.59
N GLN A 131 -2.00 -10.22 18.38
CA GLN A 131 -1.43 -9.63 17.17
C GLN A 131 -1.99 -8.21 16.93
N LEU A 132 -1.11 -7.28 16.53
CA LEU A 132 -1.48 -5.88 16.29
C LEU A 132 -1.72 -5.56 14.81
N ILE A 133 -1.02 -6.24 13.91
CA ILE A 133 -1.02 -5.97 12.47
C ILE A 133 -1.52 -7.22 11.75
N PRO A 134 -2.64 -7.16 11.00
CA PRO A 134 -3.07 -8.27 10.16
C PRO A 134 -2.09 -8.50 9.01
N VAL A 135 -1.92 -9.76 8.60
CA VAL A 135 -1.17 -10.11 7.37
C VAL A 135 -2.11 -10.10 6.18
N ASP A 136 -3.25 -10.76 6.32
CA ASP A 136 -4.31 -10.90 5.32
C ASP A 136 -5.69 -10.97 6.00
N GLY A 137 -6.74 -10.96 5.19
CA GLY A 137 -8.08 -11.28 5.65
C GLY A 137 -9.12 -11.27 4.55
N LYS A 138 -10.33 -11.75 4.86
CA LYS A 138 -11.45 -11.81 3.90
C LYS A 138 -12.20 -10.49 3.87
N CYS A 139 -12.30 -9.88 2.69
CA CYS A 139 -13.06 -8.66 2.47
C CYS A 139 -14.53 -8.85 2.94
N PRO A 140 -15.09 -7.93 3.75
CA PRO A 140 -16.45 -8.09 4.27
C PRO A 140 -17.53 -8.08 3.18
N SER A 141 -17.28 -7.43 2.04
CA SER A 141 -18.24 -7.35 0.93
C SER A 141 -18.03 -8.45 -0.13
N CYS A 142 -16.88 -8.49 -0.83
CA CYS A 142 -16.66 -9.46 -1.92
C CYS A 142 -16.12 -10.82 -1.47
N LYS A 143 -15.80 -10.99 -0.17
CA LYS A 143 -15.27 -12.22 0.44
C LYS A 143 -13.90 -12.70 -0.06
N ALA A 144 -13.33 -12.06 -1.08
CA ALA A 144 -11.98 -12.33 -1.53
C ALA A 144 -10.95 -12.11 -0.41
N VAL A 145 -9.92 -12.95 -0.40
CA VAL A 145 -8.76 -12.79 0.48
C VAL A 145 -7.92 -11.64 -0.07
N VAL A 146 -7.54 -10.70 0.80
CA VAL A 146 -6.72 -9.55 0.47
C VAL A 146 -5.58 -9.45 1.47
N LEU A 147 -4.39 -9.07 0.99
CA LEU A 147 -3.25 -8.79 1.87
C LEU A 147 -3.42 -7.42 2.51
N TRP A 148 -3.14 -7.33 3.81
CA TRP A 148 -3.20 -6.06 4.54
C TRP A 148 -2.24 -5.03 3.95
N GLY A 149 -1.03 -5.45 3.61
CA GLY A 149 -0.02 -4.61 2.96
C GLY A 149 -0.49 -3.96 1.67
N ASP A 150 -1.28 -4.68 0.86
CA ASP A 150 -1.82 -4.19 -0.40
C ASP A 150 -2.88 -3.11 -0.18
N LEU A 151 -3.76 -3.29 0.81
CA LEU A 151 -4.75 -2.28 1.18
C LEU A 151 -4.07 -0.98 1.63
N ILE A 152 -3.01 -1.09 2.44
CA ILE A 152 -2.25 0.08 2.94
C ILE A 152 -1.52 0.76 1.77
N ARG A 153 -0.81 0.01 0.94
CA ARG A 153 -0.18 0.55 -0.28
C ARG A 153 -1.19 1.26 -1.17
N ALA A 154 -2.40 0.70 -1.30
CA ALA A 154 -3.45 1.26 -2.15
C ALA A 154 -3.95 2.59 -1.62
N LYS A 155 -4.13 2.69 -0.30
CA LYS A 155 -4.46 3.95 0.35
C LYS A 155 -3.42 5.04 0.08
N HIS A 156 -2.14 4.69 0.15
CA HIS A 156 -1.04 5.65 -0.09
C HIS A 156 -0.78 5.92 -1.58
N GLY A 157 -1.52 5.31 -2.50
CA GLY A 157 -1.32 5.47 -3.94
C GLY A 157 -0.07 4.76 -4.48
N CYS A 158 0.54 3.90 -3.67
CA CYS A 158 1.73 3.10 -4.00
C CYS A 158 1.37 1.65 -4.40
N TYR A 159 0.09 1.39 -4.70
CA TYR A 159 -0.37 0.07 -5.13
C TYR A 159 -0.40 -0.01 -6.64
N GLN A 160 0.71 -0.49 -7.20
CA GLN A 160 0.87 -1.02 -8.56
C GLN A 160 2.36 -1.33 -8.78
N ASN A 161 2.62 -2.35 -9.61
CA ASN A 161 3.92 -2.87 -10.09
C ASN A 161 4.64 -3.93 -9.23
N LEU A 162 3.97 -5.05 -8.96
CA LEU A 162 4.70 -6.31 -8.79
C LEU A 162 4.80 -7.10 -10.13
N GLU A 163 3.84 -6.92 -11.05
CA GLU A 163 3.83 -7.62 -12.35
C GLU A 163 4.68 -6.93 -13.44
N GLU A 164 4.96 -5.61 -13.34
CA GLU A 164 5.68 -4.86 -14.40
C GLU A 164 7.22 -4.90 -14.25
N CYS A 165 7.77 -5.81 -13.43
CA CYS A 165 9.22 -5.95 -13.24
C CYS A 165 9.86 -7.03 -14.14
N THR A 166 9.08 -7.78 -14.92
CA THR A 166 9.60 -8.83 -15.82
C THR A 166 9.72 -8.39 -17.28
N SER A 167 9.40 -7.13 -17.59
CA SER A 167 9.32 -6.62 -18.97
C SER A 167 10.16 -5.37 -19.22
N ALA A 168 11.16 -5.09 -18.36
CA ALA A 168 12.11 -4.00 -18.57
C ALA A 168 13.48 -4.52 -19.08
N GLU A 169 13.48 -5.68 -19.72
CA GLU A 169 14.59 -6.21 -20.51
C GLU A 169 14.09 -6.30 -21.95
N GLU A 170 14.14 -5.18 -22.68
CA GLU A 170 14.08 -5.04 -24.14
C GLU A 170 13.88 -3.55 -24.43
N ASP A 171 14.99 -2.81 -24.46
CA ASP A 171 15.20 -1.51 -25.14
C ASP A 171 16.21 -0.66 -24.36
N THR A 172 17.49 -1.02 -24.53
CA THR A 172 18.57 -0.08 -24.87
C THR A 172 19.76 -0.93 -25.27
N GLU A 173 19.80 -1.27 -26.56
CA GLU A 173 21.05 -1.46 -27.26
C GLU A 173 21.81 -0.13 -27.19
N ASP A 174 22.77 -0.02 -26.28
CA ASP A 174 23.82 0.98 -26.40
C ASP A 174 25.15 0.27 -26.10
N ALA A 175 25.94 0.21 -27.14
CA ALA A 175 27.26 -0.37 -27.23
C ALA A 175 28.27 0.29 -26.27
N ASP A 176 29.46 -0.32 -26.24
CA ASP A 176 30.72 0.39 -25.98
C ASP A 176 31.19 0.52 -24.52
N TRP A 177 31.51 -0.61 -23.86
CA TRP A 177 32.40 -0.60 -22.67
C TRP A 177 33.35 -1.80 -22.50
N THR A 178 33.48 -2.73 -23.47
CA THR A 178 34.36 -3.91 -23.31
C THR A 178 35.74 -3.85 -23.97
N ASP A 179 36.14 -2.74 -24.61
CA ASP A 179 37.49 -2.61 -25.19
C ASP A 179 38.36 -1.58 -24.47
N GLN A 180 38.72 -1.82 -23.20
CA GLN A 180 39.97 -1.26 -22.67
C GLN A 180 40.52 -1.92 -21.40
N LEU A 181 40.74 -3.25 -21.37
CA LEU A 181 41.59 -3.87 -20.33
C LEU A 181 42.47 -5.03 -20.82
N GLN A 182 42.89 -5.05 -22.08
CA GLN A 182 43.99 -5.92 -22.51
C GLN A 182 44.95 -5.20 -23.47
N SER A 183 45.81 -4.35 -22.93
CA SER A 183 47.05 -3.97 -23.62
C SER A 183 48.16 -3.59 -22.64
N HIS A 184 48.50 -4.46 -21.69
CA HIS A 184 49.80 -4.48 -21.01
C HIS A 184 49.99 -5.80 -20.26
N VAL A 185 50.19 -6.91 -20.99
CA VAL A 185 51.13 -8.00 -20.63
C VAL A 185 51.42 -8.76 -21.92
N THR A 186 52.54 -8.45 -22.56
CA THR A 186 53.58 -9.35 -23.07
C THR A 186 54.65 -8.50 -23.73
#